data_AF-A0A8J6U2E6-F1
#
_entry.id   AF-A0A8J6U2E6-F1
#
_cell.length_a   1.000
_cell.length_b   1.000
_cell.length_c   1.000
_cell.angle_alpha   90.00
_cell.angle_beta   90.00
_cell.angle_gamma   90.00
#
_symmetry.space_group_name_H-M   'P 1'
#
loop_
_entity.id
_entity.type
_entity.pdbx_description
1 polymer ?
#
loop_
_entity_poly.entity_id
_entity_poly.type
_entity_poly.pdbx_seq_one_letter_code
_entity_poly.pdbx_strand_id
1 'polypeptide(L)'
;MTKEEAKLFFPYNEEDILSDLYDERLFEYKQFFLSKTPIRKVFEARLEKLNQLDKAYTILSGVPAVRVEILPAEPIIFSDVILEAFNQWEQRKGIAKQKIATSFDAGTLSGNVQEYLILVDAYRKKWYTEHEIPVEISQVSKDEDPMVVLEAIKAFDASGGKKFDDILKMNTNSFLLKEMKRLSLLIKNYGDGRSI
;
A
#
# COMPACT_ATOMS: atom_id res chain seq x y z
N MET A 1 -23.67 -6.90 -15.81
CA MET A 1 -23.67 -8.04 -14.88
C MET A 1 -25.12 -8.47 -14.70
N THR A 2 -25.48 -9.67 -15.15
CA THR A 2 -26.75 -10.34 -14.87
C THR A 2 -26.70 -11.04 -13.50
N LYS A 3 -27.82 -11.63 -13.03
CA LYS A 3 -27.83 -12.41 -11.78
C LYS A 3 -26.96 -13.68 -11.88
N GLU A 4 -26.95 -14.32 -13.04
CA GLU A 4 -26.14 -15.51 -13.32
C GLU A 4 -24.64 -15.16 -13.32
N GLU A 5 -24.27 -14.03 -13.93
CA GLU A 5 -22.90 -13.51 -13.88
C GLU A 5 -22.51 -13.11 -12.46
N ALA A 6 -23.43 -12.51 -11.69
CA ALA A 6 -23.18 -12.13 -10.30
C ALA A 6 -22.82 -13.35 -9.43
N LYS A 7 -23.47 -14.50 -9.64
CA LYS A 7 -23.15 -15.76 -8.93
C LYS A 7 -21.73 -16.26 -9.18
N LEU A 8 -21.08 -15.86 -10.28
CA LEU A 8 -19.67 -16.21 -10.54
C LEU A 8 -18.71 -15.41 -9.66
N PHE A 9 -19.02 -14.12 -9.41
CA PHE A 9 -18.20 -13.22 -8.60
C PHE A 9 -18.56 -13.24 -7.12
N PHE A 10 -19.79 -13.64 -6.81
CA PHE A 10 -20.29 -13.87 -5.46
C PHE A 10 -21.01 -15.23 -5.39
N PRO A 11 -20.26 -16.35 -5.35
CA PRO A 11 -20.87 -17.67 -5.18
C PRO A 11 -21.57 -17.76 -3.81
N TYR A 12 -22.76 -18.34 -3.74
CA TYR A 12 -23.50 -18.57 -2.50
C TYR A 12 -24.44 -19.77 -2.66
N ASN A 13 -24.75 -20.45 -1.57
CA ASN A 13 -25.78 -21.47 -1.47
C ASN A 13 -27.11 -20.85 -1.04
N GLU A 14 -28.23 -21.48 -1.36
CA GLU A 14 -29.57 -20.94 -1.01
C GLU A 14 -29.80 -20.80 0.51
N GLU A 15 -29.04 -21.54 1.31
CA GLU A 15 -29.06 -21.50 2.77
C GLU A 15 -28.21 -20.36 3.37
N ASP A 16 -27.35 -19.73 2.55
CA ASP A 16 -26.43 -18.70 3.01
C ASP A 16 -27.15 -17.37 3.27
N ILE A 17 -26.78 -16.71 4.36
CA ILE A 17 -27.14 -15.32 4.61
C ILE A 17 -26.15 -14.45 3.84
N LEU A 18 -26.61 -13.82 2.75
CA LEU A 18 -25.75 -13.05 1.83
C LEU A 18 -24.94 -11.95 2.52
N SER A 19 -25.50 -11.28 3.54
CA SER A 19 -24.81 -10.23 4.28
C SER A 19 -23.60 -10.77 5.05
N ASP A 20 -23.76 -11.91 5.72
CA ASP A 20 -22.73 -12.51 6.55
C ASP A 20 -21.57 -12.99 5.67
N LEU A 21 -21.90 -13.60 4.53
CA LEU A 21 -20.92 -14.02 3.53
C LEU A 21 -20.19 -12.83 2.89
N TYR A 22 -20.88 -11.70 2.70
CA TYR A 22 -20.27 -10.48 2.21
C TYR A 22 -19.27 -9.91 3.22
N ASP A 23 -19.63 -9.88 4.50
CA ASP A 23 -18.77 -9.39 5.58
C ASP A 23 -17.51 -10.26 5.75
N GLU A 24 -17.65 -11.58 5.67
CA GLU A 24 -16.54 -12.52 5.68
C GLU A 24 -15.56 -12.25 4.53
N ARG A 25 -16.08 -12.15 3.30
CA ARG A 25 -15.25 -11.86 2.12
C ARG A 25 -14.59 -10.49 2.22
N LEU A 26 -15.32 -9.47 2.64
CA LEU A 26 -14.77 -8.13 2.84
C LEU A 26 -13.64 -8.15 3.88
N PHE A 27 -13.77 -8.95 4.95
CA PHE A 27 -12.72 -9.15 5.93
C PHE A 27 -11.47 -9.80 5.32
N GLU A 28 -11.60 -10.80 4.45
CA GLU A 28 -10.45 -11.39 3.74
C GLU A 28 -9.70 -10.36 2.89
N TYR A 29 -10.44 -9.46 2.20
CA TYR A 29 -9.84 -8.35 1.47
C TYR A 29 -9.09 -7.40 2.40
N LYS A 30 -9.67 -7.02 3.55
CA LYS A 30 -8.98 -6.20 4.57
C LYS A 30 -7.70 -6.87 5.04
N GLN A 31 -7.75 -8.16 5.41
CA GLN A 31 -6.57 -8.92 5.86
C GLN A 31 -5.46 -8.93 4.80
N PHE A 32 -5.83 -9.10 3.53
CA PHE A 32 -4.88 -9.02 2.42
C PHE A 32 -4.18 -7.65 2.38
N PHE A 33 -4.93 -6.55 2.37
CA PHE A 33 -4.34 -5.21 2.26
C PHE A 33 -3.50 -4.79 3.48
N LEU A 34 -3.82 -5.32 4.67
CA LEU A 34 -3.09 -5.02 5.91
C LEU A 34 -1.79 -5.81 6.07
N SER A 35 -1.75 -7.04 5.55
CA SER A 35 -0.65 -8.00 5.74
C SER A 35 0.38 -8.01 4.61
N LYS A 36 0.01 -7.59 3.40
CA LYS A 36 0.90 -7.62 2.23
C LYS A 36 1.63 -6.29 2.03
N THR A 37 2.86 -6.39 1.52
CA THR A 37 3.60 -5.22 1.05
C THR A 37 2.82 -4.53 -0.09
N PRO A 38 2.61 -3.21 -0.02
CA PRO A 38 1.76 -2.48 -0.95
C PRO A 38 2.43 -2.35 -2.33
N ILE A 39 2.25 -3.35 -3.18
CA ILE A 39 2.64 -3.30 -4.59
C ILE A 39 1.42 -2.85 -5.39
N ARG A 40 1.51 -1.67 -6.01
CA ARG A 40 0.36 -0.98 -6.63
C ARG A 40 -0.45 -1.88 -7.55
N LYS A 41 0.17 -2.47 -8.57
CA LYS A 41 -0.52 -3.37 -9.53
C LYS A 41 -1.24 -4.54 -8.85
N VAL A 42 -0.63 -5.10 -7.80
CA VAL A 42 -1.21 -6.24 -7.06
C VAL A 42 -2.43 -5.77 -6.25
N PHE A 43 -2.34 -4.61 -5.60
CA PHE A 43 -3.44 -4.05 -4.83
C PHE A 43 -4.57 -3.57 -5.73
N GLU A 44 -4.28 -2.92 -6.86
CA GLU A 44 -5.26 -2.49 -7.85
C GLU A 44 -6.02 -3.67 -8.47
N ALA A 45 -5.32 -4.75 -8.85
CA ALA A 45 -5.97 -5.97 -9.32
C ALA A 45 -6.87 -6.61 -8.23
N ARG A 46 -6.50 -6.48 -6.96
CA ARG A 46 -7.31 -6.94 -5.84
C ARG A 46 -8.53 -6.04 -5.62
N LEU A 47 -8.39 -4.72 -5.74
CA LEU A 47 -9.48 -3.76 -5.69
C LEU A 47 -10.48 -3.97 -6.82
N GLU A 48 -10.02 -4.31 -8.03
CA GLU A 48 -10.90 -4.64 -9.14
C GLU A 48 -11.80 -5.84 -8.82
N LYS A 49 -11.23 -6.89 -8.21
CA LYS A 49 -12.01 -8.06 -7.75
C LYS A 49 -12.98 -7.71 -6.62
N LEU A 50 -12.58 -6.84 -5.68
CA LEU A 50 -13.46 -6.34 -4.65
C LEU A 50 -14.66 -5.58 -5.26
N ASN A 51 -14.43 -4.74 -6.27
CA ASN A 51 -15.49 -4.03 -6.98
C ASN A 51 -16.43 -4.97 -7.75
N GLN A 52 -15.91 -6.06 -8.31
CA GLN A 52 -16.74 -7.08 -8.97
C GLN A 52 -17.60 -7.82 -7.96
N LEU A 53 -17.03 -8.18 -6.80
CA LEU A 53 -17.73 -8.78 -5.67
C LEU A 53 -18.85 -7.87 -5.15
N ASP A 54 -18.57 -6.58 -4.97
CA ASP A 54 -19.56 -5.60 -4.50
C ASP A 54 -20.74 -5.44 -5.45
N LYS A 55 -20.45 -5.31 -6.76
CA LYS A 55 -21.48 -5.27 -7.80
C LYS A 55 -22.34 -6.53 -7.81
N ALA A 56 -21.73 -7.70 -7.64
CA ALA A 56 -22.46 -8.95 -7.59
C ALA A 56 -23.38 -9.03 -6.35
N TYR A 57 -22.86 -8.64 -5.18
CA TYR A 57 -23.64 -8.55 -3.96
C TYR A 57 -24.83 -7.61 -4.10
N THR A 58 -24.64 -6.41 -4.67
CA THR A 58 -25.74 -5.46 -4.94
C THR A 58 -26.83 -6.05 -5.83
N ILE A 59 -26.45 -6.78 -6.89
CA ILE A 59 -27.41 -7.40 -7.81
C ILE A 59 -28.21 -8.53 -7.14
N LEU A 60 -27.56 -9.32 -6.29
CA LEU A 60 -28.16 -10.49 -5.64
C LEU A 60 -29.03 -10.10 -4.44
N SER A 61 -28.57 -9.17 -3.61
CA SER A 61 -29.26 -8.74 -2.39
C SER A 61 -30.26 -7.61 -2.61
N GLY A 62 -30.10 -6.82 -3.69
CA GLY A 62 -30.83 -5.57 -3.90
C GLY A 62 -30.35 -4.40 -3.03
N VAL A 63 -29.33 -4.62 -2.17
CA VAL A 63 -28.74 -3.57 -1.33
C VAL A 63 -27.83 -2.68 -2.18
N PRO A 64 -28.06 -1.36 -2.22
CA PRO A 64 -27.26 -0.47 -3.05
C PRO A 64 -25.81 -0.40 -2.57
N ALA A 65 -24.87 -0.38 -3.51
CA ALA A 65 -23.46 -0.15 -3.23
C ALA A 65 -23.22 1.24 -2.62
N VAL A 66 -22.38 1.30 -1.60
CA VAL A 66 -21.85 2.56 -1.07
C VAL A 66 -20.81 3.08 -2.05
N ARG A 67 -21.00 4.32 -2.52
CA ARG A 67 -20.03 4.99 -3.38
C ARG A 67 -19.32 6.07 -2.58
N VAL A 68 -18.00 5.97 -2.56
CA VAL A 68 -17.15 7.01 -1.99
C VAL A 68 -16.50 7.75 -3.14
N GLU A 69 -16.74 9.06 -3.23
CA GLU A 69 -15.98 9.92 -4.12
C GLU A 69 -14.57 10.06 -3.59
N ILE A 70 -13.61 9.64 -4.41
CA ILE A 70 -12.19 9.88 -4.13
C ILE A 70 -11.93 11.32 -4.53
N LEU A 71 -11.96 12.21 -3.54
CA LEU A 71 -11.54 13.59 -3.74
C LEU A 71 -10.06 13.62 -4.13
N PRO A 72 -9.62 14.59 -4.95
CA PRO A 72 -8.20 14.77 -5.22
C PRO A 72 -7.49 14.98 -3.88
N ALA A 73 -6.67 14.00 -3.49
CA ALA A 73 -5.90 14.12 -2.27
C ALA A 73 -4.94 15.31 -2.41
N GLU A 74 -4.83 16.12 -1.35
CA GLU A 74 -3.74 17.09 -1.27
C GLU A 74 -2.40 16.38 -1.52
N PRO A 75 -1.44 17.06 -2.19
CA PRO A 75 -0.15 16.45 -2.44
C PRO A 75 0.51 16.05 -1.13
N ILE A 76 0.79 14.76 -0.98
CA ILE A 76 1.45 14.22 0.21
C ILE A 76 2.93 14.57 0.12
N ILE A 77 3.37 15.48 0.98
CA ILE A 77 4.76 15.90 1.09
C ILE A 77 5.38 15.31 2.36
N PHE A 78 6.59 14.77 2.22
CA PHE A 78 7.45 14.27 3.30
C PHE A 78 8.69 15.15 3.43
N SER A 79 9.26 15.22 4.65
CA SER A 79 10.51 15.93 4.91
C SER A 79 11.67 15.40 4.04
N ASP A 80 12.65 16.27 3.76
CA ASP A 80 13.93 15.86 3.16
C ASP A 80 14.88 15.23 4.20
N VAL A 81 14.63 15.45 5.49
CA VAL A 81 15.37 14.83 6.58
C VAL A 81 14.83 13.42 6.81
N ILE A 82 15.69 12.41 6.66
CA ILE A 82 15.27 11.00 6.63
C ILE A 82 14.52 10.61 7.91
N LEU A 83 15.02 11.00 9.08
CA LEU A 83 14.41 10.67 10.37
C LEU A 83 13.00 11.27 10.51
N GLU A 84 12.83 12.52 10.10
CA GLU A 84 11.52 13.19 10.13
C GLU A 84 10.55 12.54 9.14
N ALA A 85 11.00 12.27 7.91
CA ALA A 85 10.21 11.60 6.89
C ALA A 85 9.76 10.21 7.32
N PHE A 86 10.65 9.44 7.97
CA PHE A 86 10.34 8.13 8.51
C PHE A 86 9.27 8.19 9.61
N ASN A 87 9.38 9.15 10.55
CA ASN A 87 8.37 9.34 11.59
C ASN A 87 7.00 9.75 11.01
N GLN A 88 7.01 10.68 10.04
CA GLN A 88 5.80 11.08 9.31
C GLN A 88 5.17 9.87 8.59
N TRP A 89 6.00 9.03 7.97
CA TRP A 89 5.56 7.82 7.28
C TRP A 89 4.92 6.81 8.23
N GLU A 90 5.58 6.44 9.33
CA GLU A 90 5.05 5.47 10.27
C GLU A 90 3.72 5.93 10.88
N GLN A 91 3.60 7.21 11.23
CA GLN A 91 2.36 7.79 11.72
C GLN A 91 1.23 7.72 10.67
N ARG A 92 1.47 8.23 9.46
CA ARG A 92 0.47 8.26 8.39
C ARG A 92 0.10 6.84 7.92
N LYS A 93 1.07 5.93 7.87
CA LYS A 93 0.86 4.50 7.56
C LYS A 93 -0.05 3.84 8.60
N GLY A 94 0.17 4.11 9.89
CA GLY A 94 -0.70 3.64 10.97
C GLY A 94 -2.14 4.09 10.80
N ILE A 95 -2.35 5.38 10.53
CA ILE A 95 -3.68 5.96 10.29
C ILE A 95 -4.34 5.31 9.06
N ALA A 96 -3.62 5.18 7.94
CA ALA A 96 -4.15 4.57 6.73
C ALA A 96 -4.56 3.09 6.96
N LYS A 97 -3.72 2.31 7.66
CA LYS A 97 -4.05 0.93 8.04
C LYS A 97 -5.26 0.85 8.97
N GLN A 98 -5.39 1.78 9.91
CA GLN A 98 -6.57 1.86 10.78
C GLN A 98 -7.85 2.09 9.96
N LYS A 99 -7.84 3.05 9.02
CA LYS A 99 -8.98 3.32 8.12
C LYS A 99 -9.37 2.07 7.32
N ILE A 100 -8.39 1.34 6.78
CA ILE A 100 -8.62 0.06 6.07
C ILE A 100 -9.30 -0.95 7.00
N ALA A 101 -8.80 -1.12 8.22
CA ALA A 101 -9.34 -2.09 9.18
C ALA A 101 -10.79 -1.75 9.59
N THR A 102 -11.13 -0.47 9.69
CA THR A 102 -12.46 0.01 10.09
C THR A 102 -13.38 0.31 8.90
N SER A 103 -13.06 -0.17 7.70
CA SER A 103 -13.96 -0.05 6.54
C SER A 103 -15.03 -1.14 6.60
N PHE A 104 -16.30 -0.80 6.39
CA PHE A 104 -17.43 -1.75 6.48
C PHE A 104 -18.11 -2.04 5.14
N ASP A 105 -17.67 -1.39 4.07
CA ASP A 105 -18.17 -1.58 2.71
C ASP A 105 -17.01 -1.52 1.71
N ALA A 106 -17.22 -2.10 0.52
CA ALA A 106 -16.23 -2.15 -0.53
C ALA A 106 -15.82 -0.76 -1.06
N GLY A 107 -16.74 0.21 -1.09
CA GLY A 107 -16.48 1.57 -1.57
C GLY A 107 -15.49 2.31 -0.66
N THR A 108 -15.78 2.33 0.63
CA THR A 108 -14.92 2.90 1.67
C THR A 108 -13.58 2.18 1.75
N LEU A 109 -13.58 0.83 1.71
CA LEU A 109 -12.35 0.06 1.68
C LEU A 109 -11.49 0.42 0.47
N SER A 110 -12.10 0.52 -0.71
CA SER A 110 -11.40 0.87 -1.95
C SER A 110 -10.79 2.26 -1.88
N GLY A 111 -11.54 3.26 -1.41
CA GLY A 111 -11.03 4.62 -1.21
C GLY A 111 -9.84 4.64 -0.26
N ASN A 112 -9.96 4.00 0.90
CA ASN A 112 -8.89 3.96 1.90
C ASN A 112 -7.63 3.23 1.41
N VAL A 113 -7.76 2.16 0.63
CA VAL A 113 -6.62 1.47 0.03
C VAL A 113 -5.96 2.33 -1.05
N GLN A 114 -6.73 3.06 -1.85
CA GLN A 114 -6.14 3.99 -2.83
C GLN A 114 -5.38 5.14 -2.16
N GLU A 115 -5.95 5.76 -1.12
CA GLU A 115 -5.24 6.75 -0.30
C GLU A 115 -3.93 6.18 0.26
N TYR A 116 -3.97 4.94 0.76
CA TYR A 116 -2.79 4.27 1.27
C TYR A 116 -1.72 4.06 0.19
N LEU A 117 -2.11 3.66 -1.02
CA LEU A 117 -1.16 3.52 -2.14
C LEU A 117 -0.52 4.85 -2.55
N ILE A 118 -1.28 5.95 -2.54
CA ILE A 118 -0.73 7.29 -2.81
C ILE A 118 0.31 7.67 -1.74
N LEU A 119 0.00 7.42 -0.47
CA LEU A 119 0.92 7.64 0.65
C LEU A 119 2.21 6.82 0.50
N VAL A 120 2.08 5.54 0.14
CA VAL A 120 3.21 4.62 -0.11
C VAL A 120 4.11 5.18 -1.21
N ASP A 121 3.54 5.57 -2.33
CA ASP A 121 4.32 6.05 -3.48
C ASP A 121 5.03 7.36 -3.17
N ALA A 122 4.36 8.30 -2.49
CA ALA A 122 4.97 9.54 -2.05
C ALA A 122 6.18 9.30 -1.13
N TYR A 123 6.09 8.32 -0.22
CA TYR A 123 7.21 7.99 0.66
C TYR A 123 8.33 7.29 -0.12
N ARG A 124 8.01 6.30 -0.96
CA ARG A 124 9.01 5.59 -1.78
C ARG A 124 9.80 6.54 -2.68
N LYS A 125 9.15 7.58 -3.23
CA LYS A 125 9.81 8.59 -4.06
C LYS A 125 10.92 9.33 -3.33
N LYS A 126 10.86 9.48 -1.99
CA LYS A 126 11.96 10.07 -1.21
C LYS A 126 13.23 9.22 -1.24
N TRP A 127 13.07 7.90 -1.33
CA TRP A 127 14.16 6.94 -1.40
C TRP A 127 14.63 6.67 -2.82
N TYR A 128 13.95 7.21 -3.83
CA TYR A 128 14.24 6.90 -5.20
C TYR A 128 15.57 7.48 -5.65
N THR A 129 16.34 6.69 -6.39
CA THR A 129 17.53 7.18 -7.09
C THR A 129 17.72 6.46 -8.42
N GLU A 130 18.25 7.19 -9.40
CA GLU A 130 18.71 6.62 -10.66
C GLU A 130 20.12 6.00 -10.56
N HIS A 131 20.83 6.29 -9.48
CA HIS A 131 22.20 5.80 -9.30
C HIS A 131 22.18 4.28 -9.15
N GLU A 132 23.07 3.62 -9.87
CA GLU A 132 23.27 2.19 -9.70
C GLU A 132 23.91 1.92 -8.34
N ILE A 133 23.21 1.15 -7.50
CA ILE A 133 23.72 0.71 -6.20
C ILE A 133 24.21 -0.74 -6.37
N PRO A 134 25.53 -1.01 -6.25
CA PRO A 134 26.12 -2.33 -6.52
C PRO A 134 25.93 -3.30 -5.34
N VAL A 135 24.69 -3.47 -4.89
CA VAL A 135 24.31 -4.34 -3.77
C VAL A 135 23.19 -5.28 -4.19
N GLU A 136 23.28 -6.55 -3.88
CA GLU A 136 22.20 -7.49 -4.18
C GLU A 136 21.02 -7.33 -3.19
N ILE A 137 19.80 -7.38 -3.73
CA ILE A 137 18.55 -7.38 -2.95
C ILE A 137 17.94 -8.76 -3.09
N SER A 138 17.90 -9.51 -1.99
CA SER A 138 17.38 -10.88 -1.97
C SER A 138 15.87 -10.94 -2.21
N GLN A 139 15.12 -9.96 -1.69
CA GLN A 139 13.68 -9.92 -1.85
C GLN A 139 13.15 -8.48 -1.87
N VAL A 140 12.57 -8.08 -3.00
CA VAL A 140 12.01 -6.72 -3.19
C VAL A 140 10.61 -6.60 -2.57
N SER A 141 9.84 -7.69 -2.55
CA SER A 141 8.43 -7.73 -2.16
C SER A 141 8.18 -7.95 -0.65
N LYS A 142 9.19 -7.70 0.18
CA LYS A 142 9.11 -7.83 1.64
C LYS A 142 9.55 -6.51 2.25
N ASP A 143 8.75 -5.99 3.17
CA ASP A 143 9.11 -4.79 3.93
C ASP A 143 10.08 -5.14 5.07
N GLU A 144 10.99 -4.23 5.32
CA GLU A 144 11.93 -4.31 6.44
C GLU A 144 11.23 -3.99 7.77
N ASP A 145 11.78 -4.51 8.87
CA ASP A 145 11.28 -4.20 10.21
C ASP A 145 11.46 -2.70 10.52
N PRO A 146 10.40 -1.97 10.90
CA PRO A 146 10.48 -0.53 11.19
C PRO A 146 11.53 -0.17 12.24
N MET A 147 11.76 -1.02 13.24
CA MET A 147 12.77 -0.76 14.28
C MET A 147 14.18 -0.86 13.71
N VAL A 148 14.44 -1.85 12.86
CA VAL A 148 15.75 -2.01 12.18
C VAL A 148 16.02 -0.81 11.26
N VAL A 149 15.01 -0.36 10.53
CA VAL A 149 15.11 0.84 9.69
C VAL A 149 15.40 2.08 10.55
N LEU A 150 14.67 2.26 11.65
CA LEU A 150 14.85 3.40 12.56
C LEU A 150 16.24 3.41 13.20
N GLU A 151 16.75 2.26 13.64
CA GLU A 151 18.10 2.12 14.20
C GLU A 151 19.16 2.52 13.18
N ALA A 152 19.04 2.05 11.93
CA ALA A 152 19.95 2.41 10.85
C ALA A 152 19.90 3.91 10.53
N ILE A 153 18.70 4.52 10.53
CA ILE A 153 18.52 5.97 10.33
C ILE A 153 19.18 6.76 11.47
N LYS A 154 19.01 6.36 12.73
CA LYS A 154 19.63 7.04 13.88
C LYS A 154 21.15 6.92 13.86
N ALA A 155 21.69 5.77 13.48
CA ALA A 155 23.13 5.59 13.33
C ALA A 155 23.70 6.47 12.22
N PHE A 156 22.99 6.59 11.09
CA PHE A 156 23.35 7.47 9.99
C PHE A 156 23.29 8.95 10.38
N ASP A 157 22.27 9.34 11.14
CA ASP A 157 22.11 10.68 11.70
C ASP A 157 23.28 11.06 12.62
N ALA A 158 23.67 10.13 13.50
CA ALA A 158 24.81 10.29 14.40
C ALA A 158 26.16 10.37 13.68
N SER A 159 26.29 9.73 12.50
CA SER A 159 27.48 9.88 11.65
C SER A 159 27.46 11.11 10.75
N GLY A 160 26.47 12.00 10.91
CA GLY A 160 26.37 13.29 10.21
C GLY A 160 25.55 13.26 8.92
N GLY A 161 24.98 12.13 8.52
CA GLY A 161 24.09 12.03 7.36
C GLY A 161 22.67 12.46 7.71
N LYS A 162 22.02 13.29 6.89
CA LYS A 162 20.69 13.84 7.22
C LYS A 162 19.65 13.60 6.13
N LYS A 163 20.06 13.77 4.87
CA LYS A 163 19.17 13.73 3.71
C LYS A 163 19.30 12.43 2.94
N PHE A 164 18.28 12.09 2.17
CA PHE A 164 18.26 10.89 1.34
C PHE A 164 19.48 10.80 0.40
N ASP A 165 19.84 11.91 -0.26
CA ASP A 165 21.00 11.96 -1.17
C ASP A 165 22.34 11.69 -0.47
N ASP A 166 22.43 11.89 0.84
CA ASP A 166 23.64 11.59 1.61
C ASP A 166 23.89 10.07 1.70
N ILE A 167 22.86 9.23 1.54
CA ILE A 167 22.98 7.77 1.60
C ILE A 167 23.93 7.26 0.51
N LEU A 168 23.95 7.90 -0.67
CA LEU A 168 24.82 7.52 -1.79
C LEU A 168 26.31 7.73 -1.49
N LYS A 169 26.65 8.53 -0.46
CA LYS A 169 28.03 8.76 -0.02
C LYS A 169 28.53 7.67 0.92
N MET A 170 27.65 6.75 1.35
CA MET A 170 28.01 5.65 2.25
C MET A 170 28.81 4.56 1.52
N ASN A 171 29.55 3.76 2.30
CA ASN A 171 30.21 2.57 1.77
C ASN A 171 29.18 1.57 1.19
N THR A 172 29.64 0.72 0.27
CA THR A 172 28.79 -0.12 -0.59
C THR A 172 27.96 -1.21 0.11
N ASN A 173 27.85 -1.27 1.45
CA ASN A 173 27.09 -2.34 2.12
C ASN A 173 26.26 -1.86 3.32
N SER A 174 25.85 -0.58 3.34
CA SER A 174 24.98 -0.08 4.40
C SER A 174 23.54 -0.59 4.25
N PHE A 175 22.84 -0.79 5.38
CA PHE A 175 21.43 -1.15 5.40
C PHE A 175 20.57 -0.13 4.62
N LEU A 176 20.86 1.18 4.79
CA LEU A 176 20.12 2.24 4.09
C LEU A 176 20.33 2.24 2.58
N LEU A 177 21.51 1.85 2.08
CA LEU A 177 21.74 1.67 0.64
C LEU A 177 20.93 0.49 0.09
N LYS A 178 20.83 -0.61 0.84
CA LYS A 178 19.96 -1.74 0.47
C LYS A 178 18.51 -1.32 0.39
N GLU A 179 18.03 -0.58 1.40
CA GLU A 179 16.65 -0.11 1.42
C GLU A 179 16.37 0.89 0.30
N MET A 180 17.28 1.85 0.07
CA MET A 180 17.22 2.78 -1.07
C MET A 180 17.13 2.03 -2.41
N LYS A 181 17.97 1.01 -2.61
CA LYS A 181 17.90 0.18 -3.82
C LYS A 181 16.60 -0.60 -3.92
N ARG A 182 16.15 -1.25 -2.84
CA ARG A 182 14.91 -2.04 -2.79
C ARG A 182 13.70 -1.20 -3.17
N LEU A 183 13.57 -0.02 -2.57
CA LEU A 183 12.46 0.91 -2.84
C LEU A 183 12.54 1.51 -4.25
N SER A 184 13.75 1.79 -4.74
CA SER A 184 13.96 2.23 -6.13
C SER A 184 13.53 1.17 -7.14
N LEU A 185 13.86 -0.11 -6.89
CA LEU A 185 13.41 -1.24 -7.72
C LEU A 185 11.89 -1.41 -7.70
N LEU A 186 11.24 -1.19 -6.54
CA LEU A 186 9.78 -1.22 -6.45
C LEU A 186 9.13 -0.15 -7.34
N ILE A 187 9.67 1.07 -7.33
CA ILE A 187 9.18 2.15 -8.21
C ILE A 187 9.40 1.78 -9.67
N LYS A 188 10.61 1.37 -10.06
CA LYS A 188 10.95 1.04 -11.46
C LYS A 188 10.08 -0.08 -12.03
N ASN A 189 9.82 -1.12 -11.23
CA ASN A 189 9.11 -2.31 -11.70
C ASN A 189 7.57 -2.19 -11.55
N TYR A 190 7.09 -1.45 -10.54
CA TYR A 190 5.70 -1.50 -10.10
C TYR A 190 5.09 -0.14 -9.74
N GLY A 191 5.75 0.97 -10.03
CA GLY A 191 5.19 2.32 -9.89
C GLY A 191 3.94 2.55 -10.76
N ASP A 192 3.28 3.67 -10.56
CA ASP A 192 2.03 4.08 -11.25
C ASP A 192 2.20 4.41 -12.76
N GLY A 193 3.36 4.12 -13.36
CA GLY A 193 3.70 4.48 -14.74
C GLY A 193 3.86 5.98 -14.99
N ARG A 194 3.61 6.83 -13.98
CA ARG A 194 3.83 8.29 -13.95
C ARG A 194 4.93 8.67 -12.95
N SER A 195 5.47 7.68 -12.25
CA SER A 195 6.51 7.81 -11.24
C SER A 195 7.86 7.56 -11.89
N ILE A 196 8.27 8.52 -12.72
CA ILE A 196 9.59 9.12 -12.95
C ILE A 196 9.38 10.16 -14.05
#